data_AF-A0A3B0C2B8-F1
#
_entry.id   AF-A0A3B0C2B8-F1
#
_cell.length_a   1.000
_cell.length_b   1.000
_cell.length_c   1.000
_cell.angle_alpha   90.00
_cell.angle_beta   90.00
_cell.angle_gamma   90.00
#
_symmetry.space_group_name_H-M   'P 1'
#
loop_
_entity.id
_entity.type
_entity.pdbx_description
1 polymer ?
#
loop_
_entity_poly.entity_id
_entity_poly.type
_entity_poly.pdbx_seq_one_letter_code
_entity_poly.pdbx_strand_id
1 'polypeptide(L)'
;MAICRRKFIKNVGATVMLIPLATSPWSFFSIEELNEPLEVHLFSKHLHFINVKEAAQISKELGFSGLDLTERPKGHVLPENVETNLPKAIPDIKVVGSSCERITLPLMT
;
A
#
# COMPACT_ATOMS: atom_id res chain seq x y z
N MET A 1 -17.14 14.77 16.19
CA MET A 1 -18.27 15.45 15.51
C MET A 1 -18.95 14.41 14.61
N ALA A 2 -20.14 13.93 14.95
CA ALA A 2 -20.82 12.92 14.12
C ALA A 2 -21.41 13.57 12.87
N ILE A 3 -20.97 13.14 11.68
CA ILE A 3 -21.50 13.65 10.40
C ILE A 3 -22.80 12.91 10.09
N CYS A 4 -23.93 13.63 10.07
CA CYS A 4 -25.22 13.09 9.65
C CYS A 4 -25.29 13.01 8.12
N ARG A 5 -25.49 11.80 7.57
CA ARG A 5 -25.58 11.52 6.11
C ARG A 5 -26.53 12.48 5.38
N ARG A 6 -27.70 12.77 5.96
CA ARG A 6 -28.71 13.66 5.37
C ARG A 6 -28.23 15.11 5.30
N LYS A 7 -27.55 15.58 6.35
CA LYS A 7 -27.00 16.94 6.42
C LYS A 7 -25.85 17.11 5.43
N PHE A 8 -25.02 16.08 5.29
CA PHE A 8 -23.96 16.04 4.30
C PHE A 8 -24.49 16.15 2.87
N ILE A 9 -25.45 15.30 2.49
CA ILE A 9 -26.04 15.31 1.13
C ILE A 9 -26.70 16.66 0.83
N LYS A 10 -27.43 17.23 1.79
CA LYS A 10 -28.09 18.55 1.61
C LYS A 10 -27.07 19.66 1.39
N ASN A 11 -25.98 19.66 2.15
CA ASN A 11 -24.94 20.67 2.05
C ASN A 11 -24.16 20.54 0.73
N VAL A 12 -23.74 19.33 0.37
CA VAL A 12 -23.05 19.06 -0.92
C VAL A 12 -23.93 19.45 -2.10
N GLY A 13 -25.21 19.08 -2.09
CA GLY A 13 -26.15 19.46 -3.15
C GLY A 13 -26.33 20.97 -3.30
N ALA A 14 -26.39 21.70 -2.18
CA ALA A 14 -26.50 23.17 -2.20
C ALA A 14 -25.22 23.84 -2.75
N THR A 15 -24.04 23.32 -2.41
CA THR A 15 -22.75 23.86 -2.89
C THR A 15 -22.56 23.63 -4.40
N VAL A 16 -23.00 22.49 -4.94
CA VAL A 16 -22.86 22.17 -6.38
C VAL A 16 -23.67 23.11 -7.27
N MET A 17 -24.83 23.58 -6.81
CA MET A 17 -25.68 24.50 -7.57
C MET A 17 -25.06 25.89 -7.81
N LEU A 18 -24.08 26.29 -6.99
CA LEU A 18 -23.39 27.58 -7.12
C LEU A 18 -22.16 27.52 -8.04
N ILE A 19 -21.73 26.32 -8.44
CA ILE A 19 -20.56 26.09 -9.32
C ILE A 19 -20.67 26.81 -10.68
N PRO A 20 -21.83 26.85 -11.37
CA PRO A 20 -21.94 27.52 -12.67
C PRO A 20 -21.78 29.05 -12.60
N LEU A 21 -21.90 29.66 -11.41
CA LEU A 21 -21.72 31.09 -11.21
C LEU A 21 -20.25 31.47 -10.97
N ALA A 22 -19.36 30.49 -10.76
CA ALA A 22 -17.92 30.70 -10.71
C ALA A 22 -17.39 30.86 -12.14
N THR A 23 -16.67 31.96 -12.38
CA THR A 23 -16.23 32.43 -13.72
C THR A 23 -15.23 31.51 -14.43
N SER A 24 -14.80 30.40 -13.80
CA SER A 24 -14.13 29.30 -14.49
C SER A 24 -14.35 27.99 -13.73
N PRO A 25 -15.34 27.17 -14.13
CA PRO A 25 -15.57 25.87 -13.47
C PRO A 25 -14.39 24.91 -13.68
N TRP A 26 -13.58 25.13 -14.72
CA TRP A 26 -12.58 24.18 -15.20
C TRP A 26 -11.28 24.21 -14.41
N SER A 27 -10.90 25.37 -13.84
CA SER A 27 -9.71 25.50 -13.00
C SER A 27 -9.82 24.70 -11.69
N PHE A 28 -11.05 24.54 -11.17
CA PHE A 28 -11.34 23.76 -9.96
C PHE A 28 -11.33 22.24 -10.17
N PHE A 29 -11.43 21.76 -11.41
CA PHE A 29 -11.30 20.34 -11.77
C PHE A 29 -9.92 20.03 -12.34
N SER A 30 -8.88 20.72 -11.86
CA SER A 30 -7.50 20.32 -12.11
C SER A 30 -7.27 18.99 -11.40
N ILE A 31 -7.55 17.89 -12.09
CA ILE A 31 -7.03 16.57 -11.72
C ILE A 31 -5.53 16.72 -11.92
N GLU A 32 -4.77 16.84 -10.82
CA GLU A 32 -3.33 16.65 -10.91
C GLU A 32 -3.13 15.25 -11.47
N GLU A 33 -2.56 15.18 -12.68
CA GLU A 33 -2.14 13.93 -13.28
C GLU A 33 -1.02 13.40 -12.39
N LEU A 34 -1.37 12.52 -11.45
CA LEU A 34 -0.40 11.82 -10.61
C LEU A 34 0.44 10.94 -11.55
N ASN A 35 1.54 11.50 -12.04
CA ASN A 35 2.52 10.83 -12.90
C ASN A 35 3.48 9.93 -12.09
N GLU A 36 3.07 9.52 -10.90
CA GLU A 36 3.82 8.58 -10.08
C GLU A 36 3.67 7.18 -10.69
N PRO A 37 4.78 6.45 -10.92
CA PRO A 37 4.71 5.08 -11.41
C PRO A 37 3.94 4.22 -10.40
N LEU A 38 3.07 3.33 -10.90
CA LEU A 38 2.31 2.42 -10.04
C LEU A 38 3.27 1.46 -9.33
N GLU A 39 3.35 1.56 -8.01
CA GLU A 39 4.15 0.64 -7.20
C GLU A 39 3.39 -0.67 -6.96
N VAL A 40 3.91 -1.76 -7.52
CA VAL A 40 3.33 -3.10 -7.38
C VAL A 40 4.29 -3.97 -6.59
N HIS A 41 3.82 -4.54 -5.47
CA HIS A 41 4.61 -5.39 -4.59
C HIS A 41 4.17 -6.85 -4.71
N LEU A 42 5.14 -7.76 -4.74
CA LEU A 42 4.86 -9.19 -4.79
C LEU A 42 4.53 -9.74 -3.40
N PHE A 43 3.42 -10.47 -3.28
CA PHE A 43 3.05 -11.12 -2.03
C PHE A 43 3.98 -12.31 -1.73
N SER A 44 4.80 -12.19 -0.68
CA SER A 44 5.86 -13.14 -0.35
C SER A 44 5.39 -14.56 -0.01
N LYS A 45 4.08 -14.78 0.25
CA LYS A 45 3.51 -16.12 0.40
C LYS A 45 3.86 -17.04 -0.78
N HIS A 46 3.93 -16.50 -1.99
CA HIS A 46 4.24 -17.29 -3.18
C HIS A 46 5.70 -17.75 -3.25
N LEU A 47 6.57 -17.17 -2.42
CA LEU A 47 8.00 -17.44 -2.34
C LEU A 47 8.40 -17.95 -0.94
N HIS A 48 7.45 -18.36 -0.11
CA HIS A 48 7.71 -18.65 1.31
C HIS A 48 8.71 -19.80 1.59
N PHE A 49 9.05 -20.58 0.56
CA PHE A 49 9.98 -21.70 0.62
C PHE A 49 11.46 -21.30 0.47
N ILE A 50 11.75 -20.08 0.03
CA ILE A 50 13.11 -19.50 -0.04
C ILE A 50 13.32 -18.46 1.07
N ASN A 51 14.55 -17.98 1.24
CA ASN A 51 14.84 -16.93 2.21
C ASN A 51 14.37 -15.55 1.71
N VAL A 52 14.23 -14.59 2.64
CA VAL A 52 13.69 -13.24 2.34
C VAL A 52 14.52 -12.51 1.29
N LYS A 53 15.84 -12.63 1.33
CA LYS A 53 16.75 -11.94 0.40
C LYS A 53 16.56 -12.47 -1.03
N GLU A 54 16.51 -13.79 -1.19
CA GLU A 54 16.22 -14.43 -2.48
C GLU A 54 14.81 -14.08 -2.98
N ALA A 55 13.81 -14.06 -2.09
CA ALA A 55 12.46 -13.67 -2.47
C ALA A 55 12.39 -12.22 -2.97
N ALA A 56 13.11 -11.30 -2.32
CA ALA A 56 13.22 -9.92 -2.74
C ALA A 56 13.96 -9.77 -4.08
N GLN A 57 15.02 -10.57 -4.29
CA GLN A 57 15.75 -10.59 -5.55
C GLN A 57 14.83 -11.06 -6.70
N ILE A 58 14.11 -12.18 -6.52
CA ILE A 58 13.16 -12.67 -7.52
C ILE A 58 12.06 -11.64 -7.79
N SER A 59 11.52 -11.00 -6.75
CA SER A 59 10.52 -9.93 -6.89
C SER A 59 11.01 -8.83 -7.84
N LYS A 60 12.25 -8.37 -7.62
CA LYS A 60 12.87 -7.34 -8.46
C LYS A 60 13.14 -7.83 -9.89
N GLU A 61 13.65 -9.05 -10.06
CA GLU A 61 13.90 -9.64 -11.37
C GLU A 61 12.62 -9.77 -12.21
N LEU A 62 11.48 -10.00 -11.55
CA LEU A 62 10.16 -10.04 -12.18
C LEU A 62 9.57 -8.65 -12.49
N GLY A 63 10.25 -7.56 -12.08
CA GLY A 63 9.83 -6.18 -12.35
C GLY A 63 8.87 -5.59 -11.31
N PHE A 64 8.72 -6.22 -10.13
CA PHE A 64 7.95 -5.62 -9.03
C PHE A 64 8.78 -4.55 -8.31
N SER A 65 8.10 -3.53 -7.79
CA SER A 65 8.70 -2.43 -7.02
C SER A 65 9.22 -2.90 -5.67
N GLY A 66 8.58 -3.93 -5.11
CA GLY A 66 8.90 -4.41 -3.77
C GLY A 66 8.34 -5.78 -3.42
N LEU A 67 8.51 -6.15 -2.16
CA LEU A 67 7.99 -7.37 -1.56
C LEU A 67 6.98 -7.00 -0.45
N ASP A 68 5.82 -7.63 -0.47
CA ASP A 68 4.85 -7.60 0.64
C ASP A 68 5.15 -8.79 1.56
N LEU A 69 5.73 -8.47 2.71
CA LEU A 69 6.32 -9.44 3.62
C LEU A 69 5.23 -10.13 4.47
N THR A 70 5.29 -11.45 4.54
CA THR A 70 4.36 -12.25 5.33
C THR A 70 4.86 -12.43 6.75
N GLU A 71 4.12 -11.89 7.70
CA GLU A 71 4.25 -12.21 9.12
C GLU A 71 3.08 -13.08 9.52
N ARG A 72 3.27 -14.41 9.58
CA ARG A 72 2.20 -15.38 9.87
C ARG A 72 2.77 -16.78 10.10
N PRO A 73 1.99 -17.73 10.63
CA PRO A 73 2.39 -19.13 10.65
C PRO A 73 2.75 -19.60 9.23
N LYS A 74 3.94 -20.21 9.08
CA LYS A 74 4.50 -20.64 7.78
C LYS A 74 4.76 -19.50 6.78
N GLY A 75 4.85 -18.25 7.25
CA GLY A 75 5.34 -17.11 6.47
C GLY A 75 6.86 -16.98 6.51
N HIS A 76 7.39 -15.92 5.91
CA HIS A 76 8.82 -15.58 6.01
C HIS A 76 9.21 -15.12 7.41
N VAL A 77 8.31 -14.41 8.10
CA VAL A 77 8.47 -14.05 9.50
C VAL A 77 7.39 -14.78 10.30
N LEU A 78 7.80 -15.51 11.32
CA LEU A 78 6.89 -16.15 12.26
C LEU A 78 6.46 -15.15 13.34
N PRO A 79 5.17 -15.14 13.77
CA PRO A 79 4.66 -14.20 14.78
C PRO A 79 5.49 -14.19 16.07
N GLU A 80 5.97 -15.35 16.50
CA GLU A 80 6.79 -15.50 17.71
C GLU A 80 8.18 -14.86 17.61
N ASN A 81 8.67 -14.60 16.40
CA ASN A 81 10.02 -14.09 16.15
C ASN A 81 10.03 -12.72 15.47
N VAL A 82 8.90 -12.01 15.47
CA VAL A 82 8.76 -10.73 14.77
C VAL A 82 9.78 -9.70 15.23
N GLU A 83 9.93 -9.55 16.54
CA GLU A 83 10.85 -8.57 17.13
C GLU A 83 12.31 -8.77 16.69
N THR A 84 12.69 -10.00 16.33
CA THR A 84 14.07 -10.33 15.95
C THR A 84 14.26 -10.50 14.45
N ASN A 85 13.30 -11.08 13.74
CA ASN A 85 13.42 -11.42 12.33
C ASN A 85 12.91 -10.31 11.41
N LEU A 86 11.89 -9.55 11.82
CA LEU A 86 11.37 -8.45 11.00
C LEU A 86 12.44 -7.36 10.80
N PRO A 87 13.17 -6.88 11.82
CA PRO A 87 14.23 -5.89 11.63
C PRO A 87 15.39 -6.37 10.76
N LYS A 88 15.61 -7.69 10.65
CA LYS A 88 16.62 -8.30 9.76
C LYS A 88 16.13 -8.44 8.31
N ALA A 89 14.84 -8.70 8.13
CA ALA A 89 14.22 -8.83 6.81
C ALA A 89 14.30 -7.52 6.00
N ILE A 90 14.09 -6.37 6.66
CA ILE A 90 14.10 -5.05 5.99
C ILE A 90 15.44 -4.75 5.27
N PRO A 91 16.62 -4.83 5.91
CA PRO A 91 17.88 -4.60 5.22
C PRO A 91 18.17 -5.65 4.13
N ASP A 92 17.76 -6.91 4.32
CA ASP A 92 17.90 -7.95 3.29
C ASP A 92 17.08 -7.66 2.02
N ILE A 93 15.89 -7.08 2.18
CA ILE A 93 15.06 -6.64 1.05
C ILE A 93 15.67 -5.38 0.39
N LYS A 94 16.16 -4.43 1.21
CA LYS A 94 16.74 -3.17 0.70
C LYS A 94 18.06 -3.36 -0.03
N VAL A 95 18.92 -4.28 0.39
CA VAL A 95 20.25 -4.47 -0.23
C VAL A 95 20.16 -4.97 -1.67
N VAL A 96 19.09 -5.70 -2.02
CA VAL A 96 18.80 -6.10 -3.41
C VAL A 96 18.09 -4.99 -4.19
N GLY A 97 17.77 -3.87 -3.55
CA GLY A 97 17.07 -2.72 -4.12
C GLY A 97 15.60 -3.01 -4.43
N SER A 98 14.95 -3.82 -3.60
CA SER A 98 13.50 -4.00 -3.51
C SER A 98 13.00 -3.17 -2.31
N SER A 99 11.77 -2.66 -2.35
CA SER A 99 11.14 -2.01 -1.20
C SER A 99 10.30 -3.01 -0.37
N CYS A 100 10.02 -2.67 0.89
CA CYS A 100 9.13 -3.43 1.77
C CYS A 100 8.23 -2.43 2.50
N GLU A 101 7.07 -2.14 1.91
CA GLU A 101 6.12 -1.12 2.40
C GLU A 101 4.81 -1.71 2.91
N ARG A 102 4.65 -3.01 2.70
CA ARG A 102 3.46 -3.79 3.05
C ARG A 102 3.92 -5.00 3.85
N ILE A 103 3.19 -5.26 4.93
CA ILE A 103 3.31 -6.47 5.73
C ILE A 103 1.90 -7.04 5.85
N THR A 104 1.76 -8.33 5.57
CA THR A 104 0.50 -9.05 5.67
C THR A 104 0.52 -9.97 6.89
N LEU A 105 -0.44 -9.73 7.79
CA LEU A 105 -0.68 -10.46 9.04
C LEU A 105 -1.80 -11.50 8.90
N PRO A 106 -1.85 -12.56 9.72
CA PRO A 106 -3.00 -13.47 9.75
C PRO A 106 -4.24 -12.77 10.31
N LEU A 107 -5.42 -13.23 9.91
CA LEU A 107 -6.66 -12.87 10.60
C LEU A 107 -6.66 -13.54 11.98
N MET A 108 -6.73 -12.73 13.04
CA MET A 108 -6.98 -13.21 14.39
C MET A 108 -8.42 -13.73 14.45
N THR A 109 -8.60 -15.05 14.44
CA THR A 109 -9.87 -15.75 14.67
C THR A 109 -9.90 -16.34 16.06
#